data_AF-A0A4Q2UG40-F1
#
_entry.id   AF-A0A4Q2UG40-F1
#
_cell.length_a   1.000
_cell.length_b   1.000
_cell.length_c   1.000
_cell.angle_alpha   90.00
_cell.angle_beta   90.00
_cell.angle_gamma   90.00
#
_symmetry.space_group_name_H-M   'P 1'
#
loop_
_entity.id
_entity.type
_entity.pdbx_description
1 polymer ?
#
loop_
_entity_poly.entity_id
_entity_poly.type
_entity_poly.pdbx_seq_one_letter_code
_entity_poly.pdbx_strand_id
1 'polypeptide(L)'
;MLKAENRVHHVREKTNRNDHPRITLYNARKWLRPNSPYCGTSVAWAIKQAGWLLDVDYPPIARNWVLKKKHIVWSREAGPIGGQPRRNDVVVFRSYVNGTTYWHVGLLEDWQEGSIYCKTVEGNTSDRGVLGIKKPTGKEGVYDEKIRNKKDVYCVVRPYAG
;
A
#
# COMPACT_ATOMS: atom_id res chain seq x y z
N MET A 1 -4.01 1.76 -19.57
CA MET A 1 -2.62 2.14 -19.25
C MET A 1 -2.64 3.51 -18.58
N LEU A 2 -2.13 3.66 -17.36
CA LEU A 2 -1.74 5.00 -16.88
C LEU A 2 -0.58 5.44 -17.78
N LYS A 3 -0.76 6.54 -18.53
CA LYS A 3 0.26 7.09 -19.43
C LYS A 3 1.54 7.40 -18.63
N ALA A 4 2.69 7.19 -19.24
CA ALA A 4 4.02 7.43 -18.64
C ALA A 4 4.23 8.88 -18.15
N GLU A 5 3.40 9.80 -18.65
CA GLU A 5 3.38 11.23 -18.34
C GLU A 5 2.68 11.53 -16.99
N ASN A 6 1.98 10.55 -16.41
CA ASN A 6 1.32 10.59 -15.10
C ASN A 6 2.05 9.74 -14.05
N ARG A 7 3.39 9.69 -14.05
CA ARG A 7 4.15 9.10 -12.93
C ARG A 7 3.94 9.94 -11.66
N VAL A 8 2.86 9.65 -10.94
CA VAL A 8 2.42 10.31 -9.70
C VAL A 8 3.36 10.01 -8.50
N HIS A 9 4.39 9.18 -8.66
CA HIS A 9 4.83 8.27 -7.60
C HIS A 9 6.16 8.58 -6.89
N HIS A 10 6.55 9.85 -6.81
CA HIS A 10 7.59 10.25 -5.86
C HIS A 10 7.10 11.46 -5.05
N VAL A 11 6.23 11.20 -4.08
CA VAL A 11 6.05 12.13 -2.97
C VAL A 11 7.19 11.88 -2.01
N ARG A 12 7.98 12.90 -1.70
CA ARG A 12 9.01 12.81 -0.67
C ARG A 12 8.75 13.89 0.37
N GLU A 13 8.53 13.49 1.61
CA GLU A 13 8.24 14.40 2.70
C GLU A 13 9.47 15.21 3.09
N LYS A 14 9.23 16.46 3.50
CA LYS A 14 10.32 17.33 3.95
C LYS A 14 10.72 16.94 5.37
N THR A 15 9.73 16.78 6.26
CA THR A 15 9.98 16.57 7.69
C THR A 15 9.63 15.19 8.23
N ASN A 16 9.14 14.25 7.40
CA ASN A 16 8.60 12.95 7.83
C ASN A 16 7.44 13.10 8.83
N ARG A 17 6.61 14.12 8.62
CA ARG A 17 5.44 14.43 9.46
C ARG A 17 4.17 14.50 8.62
N ASN A 18 4.12 13.73 7.53
CA ASN A 18 3.02 13.68 6.58
C ASN A 18 2.67 15.07 6.02
N ASP A 19 3.69 15.89 5.76
CA ASP A 19 3.59 17.34 5.53
C ASP A 19 3.61 17.74 4.05
N HIS A 20 3.74 16.78 3.14
CA HIS A 20 3.77 17.07 1.71
C HIS A 20 2.38 17.48 1.20
N PRO A 21 2.22 18.55 0.40
CA PRO A 21 0.91 19.05 -0.05
C PRO A 21 0.01 18.01 -0.74
N ARG A 22 0.61 17.05 -1.47
CA ARG A 22 -0.14 15.94 -2.10
C ARG A 22 -0.80 14.99 -1.10
N ILE A 23 -0.35 14.93 0.15
CA ILE A 23 -0.97 14.09 1.19
C ILE A 23 -2.39 14.56 1.47
N THR A 24 -2.66 15.86 1.37
CA THR A 24 -4.01 16.43 1.47
C THR A 24 -4.97 15.85 0.41
N LEU A 25 -4.46 15.51 -0.78
CA LEU A 25 -5.26 14.87 -1.83
C LEU A 25 -5.64 13.43 -1.44
N TYR A 26 -4.73 12.68 -0.83
CA TYR A 26 -5.01 11.33 -0.35
C TYR A 26 -5.96 11.36 0.84
N ASN A 27 -5.70 12.26 1.80
CA ASN A 27 -6.47 12.45 3.02
C ASN A 27 -7.66 13.40 2.85
N ALA A 28 -8.22 13.58 1.65
CA ALA A 28 -9.33 14.50 1.34
C ALA A 28 -10.70 14.09 1.95
N ARG A 29 -10.69 13.55 3.18
CA ARG A 29 -11.85 13.14 3.97
C ARG A 29 -12.02 14.12 5.14
N LYS A 30 -13.23 14.65 5.31
CA LYS A 30 -13.52 15.75 6.25
C LYS A 30 -13.19 15.46 7.72
N TRP A 31 -13.08 14.19 8.11
CA TRP A 31 -12.80 13.77 9.50
C TRP A 31 -11.34 13.42 9.77
N LEU A 32 -10.46 13.42 8.76
CA LEU A 32 -9.03 13.20 8.98
C LEU A 32 -8.37 14.52 9.39
N ARG A 33 -7.54 14.45 10.43
CA ARG A 33 -6.72 15.60 10.83
C ARG A 33 -5.62 15.84 9.79
N PRO A 34 -5.14 17.08 9.64
CA PRO A 34 -3.91 17.34 8.89
C PRO A 34 -2.79 16.38 9.35
N ASN A 35 -1.93 15.98 8.42
CA ASN A 35 -0.78 15.10 8.68
C ASN A 35 -1.15 13.70 9.22
N SER A 36 -2.40 13.26 9.06
CA SER A 36 -2.79 11.88 9.40
C SER A 36 -2.01 10.87 8.54
N PRO A 37 -1.68 9.68 9.07
CA PRO A 37 -1.08 8.61 8.28
C PRO A 37 -1.91 8.29 7.03
N TYR A 38 -1.24 8.04 5.92
CA TYR A 38 -1.89 7.99 4.61
C TYR A 38 -1.62 6.74 3.77
N CYS A 39 -1.10 5.66 4.36
CA CYS A 39 -0.93 4.39 3.65
C CYS A 39 -2.27 3.89 3.06
N GLY A 40 -3.30 3.74 3.91
CA GLY A 40 -4.63 3.30 3.48
C GLY A 40 -5.36 4.29 2.56
N THR A 41 -5.21 5.60 2.80
CA THR A 41 -5.85 6.62 1.94
C THR A 41 -5.17 6.76 0.59
N SER A 42 -3.85 6.58 0.49
CA SER A 42 -3.14 6.59 -0.80
C SER A 42 -3.59 5.44 -1.70
N VAL A 43 -3.75 4.23 -1.13
CA VAL A 43 -4.29 3.06 -1.84
C VAL A 43 -5.74 3.32 -2.26
N ALA A 44 -6.60 3.80 -1.34
CA ALA A 44 -7.99 4.12 -1.65
C ALA A 44 -8.13 5.19 -2.74
N TRP A 45 -7.27 6.22 -2.71
CA TRP A 45 -7.22 7.26 -3.73
C TRP A 45 -6.82 6.66 -5.09
N ALA A 46 -5.79 5.82 -5.15
CA ALA A 46 -5.35 5.18 -6.39
C ALA A 46 -6.42 4.25 -6.98
N ILE A 47 -7.09 3.44 -6.15
CA ILE A 47 -8.24 2.59 -6.57
C ILE A 47 -9.35 3.46 -7.16
N LYS A 48 -9.70 4.58 -6.51
CA LYS A 48 -10.70 5.52 -7.02
C LYS A 48 -10.31 6.13 -8.37
N GLN A 49 -9.05 6.55 -8.53
CA GLN A 49 -8.57 7.08 -9.82
C GLN A 49 -8.59 6.05 -10.94
N ALA A 50 -8.41 4.76 -10.60
CA ALA A 50 -8.52 3.66 -11.56
C ALA A 50 -9.98 3.31 -11.93
N GLY A 51 -10.97 3.96 -11.32
CA GLY A 51 -12.40 3.69 -11.55
C GLY A 51 -12.89 2.41 -10.90
N TRP A 52 -12.16 1.88 -9.91
CA TRP A 52 -12.49 0.63 -9.24
C TRP A 52 -13.35 0.84 -8.01
N LEU A 53 -14.18 -0.16 -7.68
CA LEU A 53 -15.04 -0.10 -6.50
C LEU A 53 -14.25 -0.49 -5.25
N LEU A 54 -14.40 0.32 -4.21
CA LEU A 54 -13.77 0.13 -2.91
C LEU A 54 -14.82 -0.24 -1.85
N ASP A 55 -14.90 -1.52 -1.51
CA ASP A 55 -15.73 -2.06 -0.41
C ASP A 55 -14.87 -2.28 0.84
N VAL A 56 -14.27 -1.20 1.32
CA VAL A 56 -13.51 -1.21 2.58
C VAL A 56 -14.07 -0.12 3.48
N ASP A 57 -14.56 -0.54 4.64
CA ASP A 57 -15.06 0.37 5.66
C ASP A 57 -13.88 1.08 6.34
N TYR A 58 -13.91 2.41 6.34
CA TYR A 58 -12.82 3.26 6.83
C TYR A 58 -11.43 2.88 6.27
N PRO A 59 -11.18 3.07 4.95
CA PRO A 59 -9.91 2.74 4.30
C PRO A 59 -8.63 3.33 4.89
N PRO A 60 -8.63 4.50 5.58
CA PRO A 60 -7.41 5.00 6.23
C PRO A 60 -6.77 4.01 7.21
N ILE A 61 -7.56 3.11 7.83
CA ILE A 61 -7.06 2.13 8.80
C ILE A 61 -6.60 0.88 8.05
N ALA A 62 -5.28 0.66 7.98
CA ALA A 62 -4.67 -0.47 7.26
C ALA A 62 -5.23 -1.84 7.67
N ARG A 63 -5.52 -2.05 8.96
CA ARG A 63 -6.15 -3.30 9.46
C ARG A 63 -7.52 -3.57 8.82
N ASN A 64 -8.28 -2.53 8.46
CA ASN A 64 -9.65 -2.74 7.97
C ASN A 64 -9.70 -3.44 6.60
N TRP A 65 -8.61 -3.40 5.85
CA TRP A 65 -8.48 -4.07 4.56
C TRP A 65 -8.59 -5.60 4.67
N VAL A 66 -8.32 -6.20 5.84
CA VAL A 66 -8.44 -7.65 6.05
C VAL A 66 -9.82 -8.10 6.53
N LEU A 67 -10.72 -7.17 6.86
CA LEU A 67 -12.02 -7.51 7.47
C LEU A 67 -12.97 -8.20 6.48
N LYS A 68 -12.84 -7.88 5.19
CA LYS A 68 -13.68 -8.47 4.13
C LYS A 68 -13.02 -9.74 3.58
N LYS A 69 -13.06 -10.81 4.38
CA LYS A 69 -12.37 -12.09 4.12
C LYS A 69 -12.62 -12.67 2.72
N LYS A 70 -13.83 -12.46 2.16
CA LYS A 70 -14.19 -12.92 0.80
C LYS A 70 -13.33 -12.32 -0.33
N HIS A 71 -12.56 -11.26 -0.05
CA HIS A 71 -11.65 -10.63 -1.03
C HIS A 71 -10.20 -11.05 -0.86
N ILE A 72 -9.89 -11.84 0.16
CA ILE A 72 -8.54 -12.34 0.37
C ILE A 72 -8.28 -13.41 -0.70
N VAL A 73 -7.35 -13.12 -1.60
CA VAL A 73 -6.94 -14.06 -2.66
C VAL A 73 -5.72 -14.88 -2.25
N TRP A 74 -4.94 -14.37 -1.29
CA TRP A 74 -3.78 -15.04 -0.73
C TRP A 74 -3.59 -14.64 0.74
N SER A 75 -3.18 -15.58 1.60
CA SER A 75 -2.75 -15.28 2.96
C SER A 75 -1.45 -16.00 3.31
N ARG A 76 -0.73 -15.49 4.30
CA ARG A 76 0.50 -16.13 4.78
C ARG A 76 0.26 -17.54 5.32
N GLU A 77 -0.90 -17.77 5.95
CA GLU A 77 -1.24 -19.02 6.62
C GLU A 77 -1.75 -20.09 5.64
N ALA A 78 -2.49 -19.70 4.61
CA ALA A 78 -3.16 -20.63 3.70
C ALA A 78 -2.56 -20.64 2.28
N GLY A 79 -1.67 -19.69 1.95
CA GLY A 79 -1.24 -19.48 0.57
C GLY A 79 -2.39 -18.94 -0.30
N PRO A 80 -2.46 -19.32 -1.60
CA PRO A 80 -3.56 -18.93 -2.48
C PRO A 80 -4.91 -19.49 -2.03
N ILE A 81 -5.93 -18.63 -1.90
CA ILE A 81 -7.30 -18.98 -1.46
C ILE A 81 -8.31 -18.81 -2.60
N GLY A 82 -8.06 -17.89 -3.53
CA GLY A 82 -8.98 -17.54 -4.62
C GLY A 82 -8.26 -17.15 -5.92
N GLY A 83 -7.04 -17.64 -6.09
CA GLY A 83 -6.15 -17.35 -7.21
C GLY A 83 -4.85 -16.66 -6.77
N GLN A 84 -3.93 -16.47 -7.72
CA GLN A 84 -2.66 -15.83 -7.43
C GLN A 84 -2.83 -14.31 -7.22
N PRO A 85 -2.02 -13.70 -6.33
CA PRO A 85 -1.86 -12.25 -6.27
C PRO A 85 -1.53 -11.68 -7.64
N ARG A 86 -2.16 -10.56 -8.01
CA ARG A 86 -1.91 -9.88 -9.29
C ARG A 86 -1.77 -8.38 -9.11
N ARG A 87 -1.23 -7.73 -10.13
CA ARG A 87 -1.07 -6.28 -10.16
C ARG A 87 -2.36 -5.56 -9.75
N ASN A 88 -2.18 -4.53 -8.92
CA ASN A 88 -3.17 -3.70 -8.25
C ASN A 88 -4.04 -4.40 -7.18
N ASP A 89 -3.80 -5.68 -6.86
CA ASP A 89 -4.30 -6.20 -5.59
C ASP A 89 -3.65 -5.41 -4.43
N VAL A 90 -4.32 -5.31 -3.30
CA VAL A 90 -3.80 -4.64 -2.11
C VAL A 90 -3.01 -5.63 -1.27
N VAL A 91 -1.73 -5.35 -1.06
CA VAL A 91 -0.89 -6.08 -0.10
C VAL A 91 -1.12 -5.49 1.28
N VAL A 92 -1.39 -6.36 2.26
CA VAL A 92 -1.51 -5.98 3.67
C VAL A 92 -0.32 -6.55 4.43
N PHE A 93 0.41 -5.69 5.13
CA PHE A 93 1.52 -6.07 5.99
C PHE A 93 1.10 -6.03 7.45
N ARG A 94 1.69 -6.94 8.23
CA ARG A 94 1.53 -7.00 9.68
C ARG A 94 2.88 -7.27 10.31
N SER A 95 3.31 -6.39 11.21
CA SER A 95 4.50 -6.58 12.04
C SER A 95 4.14 -6.46 13.52
N TYR A 96 4.92 -7.11 14.37
CA TYR A 96 4.79 -7.05 15.83
C TYR A 96 6.11 -6.56 16.42
N VAL A 97 6.09 -5.41 17.07
CA VAL A 97 7.28 -4.78 17.66
C VAL A 97 6.92 -4.34 19.07
N ASN A 98 7.66 -4.82 20.07
CA ASN A 98 7.52 -4.45 21.48
C ASN A 98 6.07 -4.49 21.99
N GLY A 99 5.35 -5.60 21.78
CA GLY A 99 3.97 -5.72 22.26
C GLY A 99 2.90 -5.11 21.33
N THR A 100 3.32 -4.35 20.30
CA THR A 100 2.40 -3.58 19.46
C THR A 100 2.33 -4.15 18.05
N THR A 101 1.12 -4.36 17.52
CA THR A 101 0.91 -4.74 16.13
C THR A 101 0.81 -3.50 15.25
N TYR A 102 1.64 -3.42 14.22
CA TYR A 102 1.59 -2.39 13.20
C TYR A 102 1.04 -2.96 11.90
N TRP A 103 0.18 -2.19 11.25
CA TRP A 103 -0.45 -2.54 9.98
C TRP A 103 -0.05 -1.53 8.92
N HIS A 104 0.20 -2.03 7.72
CA HIS A 104 0.50 -1.19 6.55
C HIS A 104 -0.16 -1.79 5.32
N VAL A 105 -0.44 -0.97 4.30
CA VAL A 105 -0.99 -1.42 3.03
C VAL A 105 -0.33 -0.73 1.86
N GLY A 106 -0.26 -1.43 0.75
CA GLY A 106 0.23 -0.94 -0.55
C GLY A 106 -0.51 -1.60 -1.70
N LEU A 107 -0.27 -1.12 -2.91
CA LEU A 107 -0.71 -1.78 -4.13
C LEU A 107 0.39 -2.71 -4.62
N LEU A 108 0.02 -3.94 -4.99
CA LEU A 108 0.90 -4.89 -5.63
C LEU A 108 1.21 -4.42 -7.04
N GLU A 109 2.48 -4.30 -7.40
CA GLU A 109 2.89 -4.07 -8.78
C GLU A 109 3.19 -5.40 -9.46
N ASP A 110 3.96 -6.25 -8.78
CA ASP A 110 4.38 -7.56 -9.26
C ASP A 110 4.58 -8.52 -8.08
N TRP A 111 3.95 -9.70 -8.15
CA TRP A 111 4.13 -10.75 -7.14
C TRP A 111 5.50 -11.42 -7.23
N GLN A 112 6.18 -11.37 -8.38
CA GLN A 112 7.44 -12.07 -8.69
C GLN A 112 7.35 -13.56 -8.34
N GLU A 113 6.69 -14.33 -9.21
CA GLU A 113 6.53 -15.78 -9.01
C GLU A 113 7.89 -16.49 -8.87
N GLY A 114 7.98 -17.47 -7.97
CA GLY A 114 9.24 -18.14 -7.62
C GLY A 114 10.24 -17.33 -6.79
N SER A 115 10.00 -16.03 -6.52
CA SER A 115 10.81 -15.18 -5.65
C SER A 115 10.24 -15.11 -4.22
N ILE A 116 11.09 -14.87 -3.23
CA ILE A 116 10.66 -14.52 -1.86
C ILE A 116 10.25 -13.04 -1.72
N TYR A 117 10.37 -12.26 -2.79
CA TYR A 117 10.08 -10.83 -2.82
C TYR A 117 8.86 -10.52 -3.69
N CYS A 118 8.20 -9.39 -3.42
CA CYS A 118 7.23 -8.76 -4.32
C CYS A 118 7.59 -7.28 -4.50
N LYS A 119 7.03 -6.66 -5.54
CA LYS A 119 7.16 -5.22 -5.83
C LYS A 119 5.84 -4.50 -5.55
N THR A 120 5.90 -3.34 -4.92
CA THR A 120 4.73 -2.59 -4.46
C THR A 120 4.83 -1.10 -4.75
N VAL A 121 3.66 -0.44 -4.76
CA VAL A 121 3.51 1.01 -4.66
C VAL A 121 2.88 1.32 -3.30
N GLU A 122 3.54 2.15 -2.50
CA GLU A 122 3.18 2.38 -1.10
C GLU A 122 3.27 3.86 -0.75
N GLY A 123 2.25 4.36 -0.03
CA GLY A 123 2.27 5.68 0.60
C GLY A 123 2.54 5.57 2.10
N ASN A 124 3.09 6.63 2.68
CA ASN A 124 3.51 6.68 4.09
C ASN A 124 4.51 5.56 4.40
N THR A 125 5.52 5.42 3.53
CA THR A 125 6.66 4.55 3.75
C THR A 125 7.96 5.30 3.45
N SER A 126 9.06 4.90 4.07
CA SER A 126 10.40 5.37 3.71
C SER A 126 10.88 4.90 2.33
N ASP A 127 11.91 5.58 1.81
CA ASP A 127 12.70 5.23 0.62
C ASP A 127 13.51 3.92 0.73
N ARG A 128 13.46 3.20 1.86
CA ARG A 128 14.17 1.92 2.04
C ARG A 128 13.57 0.83 1.16
N GLY A 129 14.41 0.08 0.44
CA GLY A 129 13.96 -1.03 -0.42
C GLY A 129 13.30 -0.57 -1.72
N VAL A 130 13.34 0.72 -2.06
CA VAL A 130 12.91 1.23 -3.36
C VAL A 130 13.99 0.94 -4.41
N LEU A 131 13.61 0.34 -5.54
CA LEU A 131 14.54 0.04 -6.62
C LEU A 131 15.23 1.33 -7.11
N GLY A 132 16.55 1.26 -7.35
CA GLY A 132 17.35 2.42 -7.78
C GLY A 132 17.86 3.33 -6.66
N ILE A 133 17.32 3.26 -5.43
CA ILE A 133 17.84 4.03 -4.28
C ILE A 133 18.96 3.25 -3.58
N LYS A 134 20.21 3.56 -3.92
CA LYS A 134 21.39 2.89 -3.35
C LYS A 134 21.70 3.30 -1.90
N LYS A 135 21.33 4.51 -1.50
CA LYS A 135 21.59 5.09 -0.17
C LYS A 135 20.29 5.67 0.40
N PRO A 136 19.44 4.84 1.02
CA PRO A 136 18.17 5.30 1.57
C PRO A 136 18.39 6.28 2.73
N THR A 137 17.58 7.32 2.78
CA THR A 137 17.64 8.39 3.78
C THR A 137 16.62 8.23 4.90
N GLY A 138 15.69 7.29 4.77
CA GLY A 138 14.56 7.14 5.68
C GLY A 138 13.48 8.19 5.48
N LYS A 139 13.47 8.92 4.35
CA LYS A 139 12.43 9.92 4.07
C LYS A 139 11.14 9.24 3.67
N GLU A 140 10.06 9.57 4.37
CA GLU A 140 8.72 9.06 4.15
C GLU A 140 8.10 9.70 2.90
N GLY A 141 7.14 9.01 2.30
CA GLY A 141 6.63 9.40 1.00
C GLY A 141 5.67 8.41 0.36
N VAL A 142 5.41 8.64 -0.92
CA VAL A 142 4.82 7.67 -1.85
C VAL A 142 5.92 7.22 -2.78
N TYR A 143 6.17 5.92 -2.81
CA TYR A 143 7.20 5.30 -3.64
C TYR A 143 6.59 4.15 -4.44
N ASP A 144 6.93 4.09 -5.73
CA ASP A 144 6.77 2.91 -6.57
C ASP A 144 8.01 2.01 -6.49
N GLU A 145 7.92 0.85 -7.15
CA GLU A 145 9.01 -0.12 -7.25
C GLU A 145 9.66 -0.53 -5.92
N LYS A 146 8.87 -0.55 -4.85
CA LYS A 146 9.36 -0.93 -3.53
C LYS A 146 9.39 -2.44 -3.38
N ILE A 147 10.56 -2.98 -3.08
CA ILE A 147 10.79 -4.41 -2.89
C ILE A 147 10.46 -4.79 -1.44
N ARG A 148 9.56 -5.75 -1.29
CA ARG A 148 9.09 -6.24 0.00
C ARG A 148 9.32 -7.75 0.10
N ASN A 149 9.72 -8.23 1.26
CA ASN A 149 9.80 -9.68 1.50
C ASN A 149 8.39 -10.23 1.73
N LYS A 150 8.01 -11.30 1.03
CA LYS A 150 6.69 -11.94 1.16
C LYS A 150 6.41 -12.44 2.57
N LYS A 151 7.46 -12.72 3.37
CA LYS A 151 7.31 -13.08 4.79
C LYS A 151 6.68 -11.96 5.64
N ASP A 152 6.75 -10.71 5.19
CA ASP A 152 6.16 -9.55 5.88
C ASP A 152 4.70 -9.30 5.44
N VAL A 153 4.29 -9.88 4.31
CA VAL A 153 2.91 -9.82 3.81
C VAL A 153 2.02 -10.72 4.68
N TYR A 154 0.96 -10.15 5.24
CA TYR A 154 -0.04 -10.89 6.01
C TYR A 154 -1.07 -11.52 5.07
N CYS A 155 -1.61 -10.74 4.15
CA CYS A 155 -2.52 -11.21 3.11
C CYS A 155 -2.51 -10.28 1.89
N VAL A 156 -3.13 -10.74 0.81
CA VAL A 156 -3.41 -9.96 -0.40
C VAL A 156 -4.92 -9.92 -0.62
N VAL A 157 -5.44 -8.71 -0.83
CA VAL A 157 -6.87 -8.41 -0.96
C VAL A 157 -7.13 -7.87 -2.35
N ARG A 158 -8.09 -8.44 -3.07
CA ARG A 158 -8.45 -7.98 -4.41
C ARG A 158 -9.55 -6.91 -4.35
N PRO A 159 -9.28 -5.65 -4.72
CA PRO A 159 -10.33 -4.66 -4.89
C PRO A 159 -11.19 -5.01 -6.13
N TYR A 160 -12.46 -4.65 -6.11
CA TYR A 160 -13.42 -5.02 -7.15
C TYR A 160 -13.11 -4.28 -8.46
N ALA A 161 -13.07 -5.01 -9.57
CA ALA A 161 -13.46 -4.44 -10.86
C ALA A 161 -14.98 -4.47 -10.90
N GLY A 162 -15.62 -3.33 -11.19
CA GLY A 162 -17.06 -3.30 -11.48
C GLY A 162 -17.40 -4.12 -12.71
#